data_AF-T1GT30-F1
#
_entry.id   AF-T1GT30-F1
#
_cell.length_a   1.000
_cell.length_b   1.000
_cell.length_c   1.000
_cell.angle_alpha   90.00
_cell.angle_beta   90.00
_cell.angle_gamma   90.00
#
_symmetry.space_group_name_H-M   'P 1'
#
loop_
_entity.id
_entity.type
_entity.pdbx_description
1 polymer ?
#
loop_
_entity_poly.entity_id
_entity_poly.type
_entity_poly.pdbx_seq_one_letter_code
_entity_poly.pdbx_strand_id
1 'polypeptide(L)'
;MSVIFKIIKSGYKTALRRHPIASQAVQASLLMGAGDVIAQCAVENVPLNSINLRRTAEFSALGLFLVGPTLRFWYGRLDRIVSPKQVAWKVSIKKASLDQFLFAPAFIVLFTSSISVMQGMNAESVVERLKSEYTTILKTNYIIWPAAQLSTLL
;
A
#
# COMPACT_ATOMS: atom_id res chain seq x y z
N MET A 1 1.25 -8.52 32.43
CA MET A 1 1.34 -8.53 30.94
C MET A 1 0.01 -8.19 30.22
N SER A 2 -1.18 -8.35 30.82
CA SER A 2 -2.47 -8.13 30.11
C SER A 2 -2.97 -6.67 30.05
N VAL A 3 -2.54 -5.80 30.98
CA VAL A 3 -3.05 -4.42 31.10
C VAL A 3 -2.45 -3.48 30.04
N ILE A 4 -1.12 -3.50 29.87
CA ILE A 4 -0.42 -2.70 28.84
C ILE A 4 -0.96 -3.03 27.44
N PHE A 5 -1.14 -4.32 27.15
CA PHE A 5 -1.69 -4.76 25.87
C PHE A 5 -3.12 -4.25 25.64
N LYS A 6 -3.97 -4.25 26.68
CA LYS A 6 -5.32 -3.68 26.61
C LYS A 6 -5.30 -2.17 26.38
N ILE A 7 -4.39 -1.44 27.04
CA ILE A 7 -4.24 0.01 26.89
C ILE A 7 -3.80 0.35 25.45
N ILE A 8 -2.76 -0.31 24.94
CA ILE A 8 -2.28 -0.12 23.56
C ILE A 8 -3.40 -0.41 22.56
N LYS A 9 -4.11 -1.53 22.73
CA LYS A 9 -5.21 -1.93 21.85
C LYS A 9 -6.38 -0.95 21.90
N SER A 10 -6.72 -0.43 23.08
CA SER A 10 -7.78 0.57 23.27
C SER A 10 -7.41 1.92 22.65
N GLY A 11 -6.19 2.39 22.89
CA GLY A 11 -5.64 3.62 22.29
C GLY A 11 -5.61 3.53 20.77
N TYR A 12 -5.13 2.42 20.22
CA TYR A 12 -5.12 2.16 18.77
C TYR A 12 -6.53 2.20 18.16
N LYS A 13 -7.51 1.51 18.77
CA LYS A 13 -8.90 1.55 18.31
C LYS A 13 -9.50 2.94 18.39
N THR A 14 -9.15 3.71 19.41
CA THR A 14 -9.63 5.08 19.60
C THR A 14 -9.05 6.02 18.53
N ALA A 15 -7.75 5.92 18.26
CA ALA A 15 -7.08 6.68 17.19
C ALA A 15 -7.66 6.36 15.81
N LEU A 16 -7.87 5.08 15.50
CA LEU A 16 -8.50 4.60 14.26
C LEU A 16 -9.90 5.18 14.04
N ARG A 17 -10.70 5.30 15.11
CA ARG A 17 -12.07 5.83 15.01
C ARG A 17 -12.09 7.35 14.90
N ARG A 18 -11.21 8.04 15.62
CA ARG A 18 -11.19 9.50 15.70
C ARG A 18 -10.52 10.16 14.49
N HIS A 19 -9.44 9.55 13.99
CA HIS A 19 -8.68 10.05 12.84
C HIS A 19 -8.33 8.91 11.86
N PRO A 20 -9.33 8.36 11.15
CA PRO A 20 -9.15 7.17 10.30
C PRO A 20 -8.15 7.39 9.16
N ILE A 21 -8.14 8.58 8.55
CA ILE A 21 -7.21 8.92 7.47
C ILE A 21 -5.79 9.01 8.01
N ALA A 22 -5.58 9.77 9.10
CA ALA A 22 -4.24 9.94 9.68
C ALA A 22 -3.66 8.61 10.19
N SER A 23 -4.48 7.77 10.82
CA SER A 23 -4.03 6.45 11.29
C SER A 23 -3.61 5.55 10.13
N GLN A 24 -4.37 5.54 9.03
CA GLN A 24 -4.04 4.74 7.85
C GLN A 24 -2.83 5.30 7.09
N ALA A 25 -2.68 6.63 7.05
CA ALA A 25 -1.52 7.32 6.51
C ALA A 25 -0.24 6.98 7.27
N VAL A 26 -0.24 7.06 8.60
CA VAL A 26 0.91 6.70 9.44
C VAL A 26 1.26 5.22 9.29
N GLN A 27 0.25 4.34 9.27
CA GLN A 27 0.49 2.91 9.05
C GLN A 27 1.13 2.63 7.69
N ALA A 28 0.62 3.24 6.62
CA ALA A 28 1.18 3.09 5.28
C ALA A 28 2.61 3.64 5.21
N SER A 29 2.87 4.79 5.82
CA SER A 29 4.21 5.39 5.93
C SER A 29 5.23 4.44 6.55
N LEU A 30 4.91 3.87 7.71
CA LEU A 30 5.78 2.92 8.40
C LEU A 30 6.00 1.64 7.59
N LEU A 31 4.93 1.09 7.01
CA LEU A 31 5.00 -0.14 6.23
C LEU A 31 5.88 0.03 4.98
N MET A 32 5.71 1.16 4.28
CA MET A 32 6.47 1.44 3.07
C MET A 32 7.94 1.76 3.36
N GLY A 33 8.22 2.53 4.40
CA GLY A 33 9.59 2.77 4.85
C GLY A 33 10.30 1.48 5.25
N ALA A 34 9.64 0.63 6.05
CA ALA A 34 10.19 -0.67 6.42
C ALA A 34 10.37 -1.59 5.20
N GLY A 35 9.41 -1.60 4.27
CA GLY A 35 9.48 -2.37 3.04
C GLY A 35 10.67 -1.96 2.17
N ASP A 36 10.96 -0.66 2.08
CA ASP A 36 12.13 -0.17 1.35
C ASP A 36 13.45 -0.57 2.03
N VAL A 37 13.55 -0.48 3.36
CA VAL A 37 14.72 -0.98 4.10
C VAL A 37 14.93 -2.48 3.86
N ILE A 38 13.86 -3.28 3.89
CA ILE A 38 13.92 -4.71 3.60
C ILE A 38 14.37 -4.95 2.15
N ALA A 39 13.85 -4.19 1.18
CA ALA A 39 14.26 -4.31 -0.22
C ALA A 39 15.76 -4.01 -0.38
N GLN A 40 16.25 -2.92 0.22
CA GLN A 40 17.66 -2.55 0.17
C GLN A 40 18.56 -3.65 0.78
N CYS A 41 18.19 -4.20 1.94
CA CYS A 41 19.04 -5.18 2.62
C CYS A 41 18.90 -6.60 2.06
N ALA A 42 17.67 -7.06 1.78
CA ALA A 42 17.40 -8.46 1.44
C ALA A 42 17.40 -8.72 -0.08
N VAL A 43 17.13 -7.70 -0.90
CA VAL A 43 17.10 -7.84 -2.37
C VAL A 43 18.36 -7.23 -2.98
N GLU A 44 18.71 -6.01 -2.57
CA GLU A 44 19.87 -5.28 -3.12
C GLU A 44 21.17 -5.60 -2.36
N ASN A 45 21.12 -6.38 -1.27
CA ASN A 45 22.26 -6.77 -0.43
C ASN A 45 23.07 -5.58 0.12
N VAL A 46 22.41 -4.44 0.35
CA VAL A 46 23.02 -3.25 0.95
C VAL A 46 23.22 -3.48 2.46
N PRO A 47 24.44 -3.27 3.01
CA PRO A 47 24.68 -3.41 4.43
C PRO A 47 23.95 -2.33 5.23
N LEU A 48 23.53 -2.65 6.46
CA LEU A 48 22.70 -1.77 7.31
C LEU A 48 23.28 -0.37 7.54
N ASN A 49 24.61 -0.24 7.53
CA ASN A 49 25.31 1.04 7.71
C ASN A 49 25.32 1.92 6.45
N SER A 50 24.88 1.40 5.31
CA SER A 50 24.93 2.06 4.00
C SER A 50 23.55 2.21 3.36
N ILE A 51 22.48 2.05 4.14
CA ILE A 51 21.11 2.22 3.68
C ILE A 51 20.91 3.64 3.15
N ASN A 52 20.27 3.75 1.98
CA ASN A 52 19.83 5.01 1.42
C ASN A 52 18.60 5.53 2.18
N LEU A 53 18.86 6.31 3.24
CA LEU A 53 17.82 6.91 4.07
C LEU A 53 16.94 7.92 3.31
N ARG A 54 17.47 8.56 2.25
CA ARG A 54 16.69 9.46 1.41
C ARG A 54 15.59 8.69 0.68
N ARG A 55 15.93 7.56 0.05
CA ARG A 55 14.96 6.68 -0.61
C ARG A 55 13.92 6.16 0.38
N THR A 56 14.34 5.71 1.57
CA THR A 56 13.41 5.27 2.61
C THR A 56 12.46 6.38 3.05
N ALA A 57 12.95 7.62 3.16
CA ALA A 57 12.12 8.79 3.45
C ALA A 57 11.13 9.10 2.33
N GLU A 58 11.51 8.95 1.06
CA GLU A 58 10.62 9.10 -0.10
C GLU A 58 9.47 8.08 -0.07
N PHE A 59 9.77 6.80 0.15
CA PHE A 59 8.76 5.74 0.30
C PHE A 59 7.84 5.99 1.52
N SER A 60 8.42 6.42 2.63
CA SER A 60 7.65 6.77 3.83
C SER A 60 6.73 7.96 3.60
N ALA A 61 7.19 8.99 2.89
CA ALA A 61 6.41 10.17 2.54
C ALA A 61 5.27 9.83 1.57
N LEU A 62 5.52 8.99 0.56
CA LEU A 62 4.46 8.47 -0.31
C LEU A 62 3.44 7.67 0.50
N GLY A 63 3.87 6.86 1.45
CA GLY A 63 2.96 6.15 2.36
C GLY A 63 2.04 7.10 3.12
N LEU A 64 2.61 8.18 3.67
CA LEU A 64 1.90 9.14 4.49
C LEU A 64 0.92 10.01 3.67
N PHE A 65 1.37 10.56 2.55
CA PHE A 65 0.61 11.60 1.84
C PHE A 65 -0.17 11.09 0.64
N LEU A 66 0.24 9.96 0.05
CA LEU A 66 -0.39 9.43 -1.16
C LEU A 66 -1.12 8.12 -0.87
N VAL A 67 -0.39 7.08 -0.48
CA VAL A 67 -0.92 5.70 -0.43
C VAL A 67 -1.97 5.56 0.65
N GLY A 68 -1.68 5.95 1.89
CA GLY A 68 -2.62 5.80 3.00
C GLY A 68 -3.96 6.53 2.79
N PRO A 69 -3.96 7.83 2.45
CA PRO A 69 -5.19 8.56 2.15
C PRO A 69 -5.95 7.98 0.95
N THR A 70 -5.25 7.63 -0.14
CA THR A 70 -5.88 7.08 -1.35
C THR A 70 -6.57 5.75 -1.06
N LEU A 71 -5.87 4.83 -0.37
CA LEU A 71 -6.44 3.53 0.01
C LEU A 71 -7.64 3.70 0.95
N ARG A 72 -7.57 4.62 1.94
CA ARG A 72 -8.70 4.89 2.83
C ARG A 72 -9.93 5.30 2.04
N PHE A 73 -9.74 6.21 1.08
CA PHE A 73 -10.83 6.72 0.26
C PHE A 73 -11.39 5.62 -0.65
N TRP A 74 -10.52 4.87 -1.32
CA TRP A 74 -10.90 3.77 -2.22
C TRP A 74 -11.70 2.68 -1.51
N TYR A 75 -11.21 2.15 -0.38
CA TYR A 75 -11.94 1.12 0.36
C TYR A 75 -13.25 1.65 0.95
N GLY A 76 -13.28 2.92 1.39
CA GLY A 76 -14.53 3.56 1.79
C GLY A 76 -15.55 3.71 0.65
N ARG A 77 -15.10 3.86 -0.60
CA ARG A 77 -15.97 3.84 -1.79
C ARG A 77 -16.42 2.42 -2.13
N LEU A 78 -15.52 1.43 -2.06
CA LEU A 78 -15.86 0.02 -2.27
C LEU A 78 -16.93 -0.47 -1.30
N ASP A 79 -16.86 -0.05 -0.03
CA ASP A 79 -17.88 -0.37 0.98
C ASP A 79 -19.26 0.18 0.65
N ARG A 80 -19.34 1.28 -0.12
CA ARG A 80 -20.62 1.86 -0.59
C ARG A 80 -21.11 1.21 -1.88
N ILE A 81 -20.21 0.78 -2.75
CA ILE A 81 -20.53 0.14 -4.04
C ILE A 81 -20.95 -1.33 -3.84
N VAL A 82 -20.31 -2.02 -2.90
CA VAL A 82 -20.57 -3.43 -2.62
C VAL A 82 -21.41 -3.55 -1.34
N SER A 83 -22.69 -3.86 -1.53
CA SER A 83 -23.63 -4.03 -0.43
C SER A 83 -23.18 -5.14 0.54
N PRO A 84 -23.14 -4.90 1.86
CA PRO A 84 -22.79 -5.91 2.85
C PRO A 84 -23.89 -6.96 3.06
N LYS A 85 -25.05 -6.82 2.39
CA LYS A 85 -26.19 -7.76 2.50
C LYS A 85 -25.95 -9.10 1.80
N GLN A 86 -24.84 -9.27 1.10
CA GLN A 86 -24.48 -10.52 0.41
C GLN A 86 -23.63 -11.43 1.30
N VAL A 87 -23.55 -12.71 0.95
CA VAL A 87 -22.67 -13.69 1.63
C VAL A 87 -21.22 -13.18 1.61
N ALA A 88 -20.52 -13.29 2.73
CA ALA A 88 -19.20 -12.68 2.95
C ALA A 88 -18.19 -12.97 1.82
N TRP A 89 -18.11 -14.21 1.34
CA TRP A 89 -17.21 -14.58 0.24
C TRP A 89 -17.54 -13.86 -1.08
N LYS A 90 -18.84 -13.64 -1.39
CA LYS A 90 -19.28 -12.90 -2.58
C LYS A 90 -18.88 -11.43 -2.49
N VAL A 91 -19.01 -10.83 -1.31
CA VAL A 91 -18.58 -9.46 -1.03
C VAL A 91 -17.06 -9.34 -1.25
N SER A 92 -16.28 -10.27 -0.69
CA SER A 92 -14.83 -10.28 -0.81
C SER A 92 -14.37 -10.42 -2.27
N ILE A 93 -14.93 -11.37 -3.02
CA ILE A 93 -14.60 -11.54 -4.45
C ILE A 93 -14.96 -10.27 -5.24
N LYS A 94 -16.14 -9.70 -5.04
CA LYS A 94 -16.57 -8.50 -5.78
C LYS A 94 -15.66 -7.30 -5.49
N LYS A 95 -15.28 -7.08 -4.23
CA LYS A 95 -14.34 -6.02 -3.86
C LYS A 95 -12.96 -6.28 -4.46
N ALA A 96 -12.45 -7.51 -4.38
CA ALA A 96 -11.18 -7.90 -4.96
C ALA A 96 -11.16 -7.69 -6.48
N SER A 97 -12.22 -8.08 -7.21
CA SER A 97 -12.30 -7.85 -8.65
C SER A 97 -12.29 -6.36 -9.00
N LEU A 98 -13.08 -5.53 -8.30
CA LEU A 98 -13.07 -4.08 -8.55
C LEU A 98 -11.71 -3.45 -8.25
N ASP A 99 -11.05 -3.90 -7.19
CA ASP A 99 -9.73 -3.44 -6.81
C ASP A 99 -8.68 -3.79 -7.89
N GLN A 100 -8.63 -5.05 -8.30
CA GLN A 100 -7.63 -5.54 -9.25
C GLN A 100 -7.85 -5.01 -10.67
N PHE A 101 -9.10 -4.85 -11.14
CA PHE A 101 -9.35 -4.42 -12.52
C PHE A 101 -9.48 -2.90 -12.71
N LEU A 102 -9.86 -2.14 -11.67
CA LEU A 102 -10.05 -0.70 -11.80
C LEU A 102 -8.96 0.09 -11.07
N PHE A 103 -8.69 -0.27 -9.82
CA PHE A 103 -7.82 0.53 -8.97
C PHE A 103 -6.34 0.20 -9.19
N ALA A 104 -5.96 -1.07 -9.15
CA ALA A 104 -4.56 -1.48 -9.26
C ALA A 104 -3.87 -0.95 -10.53
N PRO A 105 -4.45 -1.01 -11.75
CA PRO A 105 -3.82 -0.49 -12.96
C PRO A 105 -3.51 1.01 -12.86
N ALA A 106 -4.52 1.81 -12.47
CA ALA A 106 -4.37 3.26 -12.35
C ALA A 106 -3.43 3.64 -11.20
N PHE A 107 -3.53 2.94 -10.08
CA PHE A 107 -2.75 3.23 -8.88
C PHE A 107 -1.27 2.89 -9.07
N ILE A 108 -0.94 1.82 -9.80
CA ILE A 108 0.44 1.48 -10.14
C ILE A 108 1.07 2.59 -10.98
N VAL A 109 0.37 3.11 -12.00
CA VAL A 109 0.87 4.24 -12.79
C VAL A 109 1.12 5.46 -11.91
N LEU A 110 0.14 5.82 -11.07
CA LEU A 110 0.26 6.96 -10.15
C LEU A 110 1.45 6.79 -9.19
N PHE A 111 1.57 5.62 -8.57
CA PHE A 111 2.61 5.33 -7.59
C PHE A 111 4.00 5.35 -8.24
N THR A 112 4.20 4.59 -9.32
CA THR A 112 5.50 4.50 -10.01
C THR A 112 5.92 5.85 -10.57
N SER A 113 4.98 6.65 -11.09
CA SER A 113 5.29 8.02 -11.55
C SER A 113 5.72 8.91 -10.37
N SER A 114 4.98 8.85 -9.26
CA SER A 114 5.24 9.70 -8.09
C SER A 114 6.62 9.43 -7.49
N ILE A 115 6.97 8.15 -7.29
CA ILE A 115 8.30 7.79 -6.77
C ILE A 115 9.41 8.18 -7.75
N SER A 116 9.19 8.00 -9.06
CA SER A 116 10.19 8.35 -10.07
C SER A 116 10.48 9.86 -10.11
N VAL A 117 9.44 10.69 -9.99
CA VAL A 117 9.59 12.15 -9.88
C VAL A 117 10.31 12.55 -8.59
N MET A 118 9.99 11.93 -7.45
CA MET A 118 10.68 12.18 -6.18
C MET A 118 12.17 11.82 -6.23
N GLN A 119 12.51 10.78 -7.00
CA GLN A 119 13.88 10.36 -7.28
C GLN A 119 14.61 11.29 -8.25
N GLY A 120 13.95 12.33 -8.79
CA GLY A 120 14.55 13.33 -9.66
C GLY A 120 14.56 12.94 -11.14
N MET A 121 13.80 11.92 -11.54
CA MET A 121 13.68 11.55 -12.96
C MET A 121 12.90 12.62 -13.73
N ASN A 122 13.31 12.88 -14.97
CA ASN A 122 12.56 13.74 -15.88
C ASN A 122 11.33 13.00 -16.46
N ALA A 123 10.43 13.73 -17.11
CA ALA A 123 9.17 13.17 -17.61
C ALA A 123 9.37 12.05 -18.65
N GLU A 124 10.39 12.15 -19.51
CA GLU A 124 10.67 11.14 -20.52
C GLU A 124 11.13 9.82 -19.87
N SER A 125 12.06 9.90 -18.92
CA SER A 125 12.54 8.73 -18.17
C SER A 125 11.43 8.09 -17.32
N VAL A 126 10.49 8.89 -16.78
CA VAL A 126 9.32 8.36 -16.07
C VAL A 126 8.44 7.53 -17.01
N VAL A 127 8.17 8.05 -18.21
CA VAL A 127 7.37 7.34 -19.23
C VAL A 127 8.08 6.07 -19.69
N GLU A 128 9.39 6.12 -19.90
CA GLU A 128 10.18 4.95 -20.28
C GLU A 128 10.14 3.86 -19.20
N ARG A 129 10.31 4.24 -17.92
CA ARG A 129 10.20 3.32 -16.79
C ARG A 129 8.81 2.70 -16.68
N LEU A 130 7.75 3.49 -16.89
CA LEU A 130 6.40 2.94 -16.94
C LEU A 130 6.26 1.92 -18.07
N LYS A 131 6.75 2.23 -19.27
CA LYS A 131 6.67 1.29 -20.41
C LYS A 131 7.40 -0.02 -20.13
N SER A 132 8.55 0.03 -19.48
CA SER A 132 9.37 -1.16 -19.19
C SER A 132 8.87 -1.97 -17.99
N GLU A 133 8.48 -1.30 -16.89
CA GLU A 133 8.19 -1.98 -15.62
C GLU A 133 6.69 -2.22 -15.38
N TYR A 134 5.79 -1.43 -15.97
CA TYR A 134 4.36 -1.45 -15.64
C TYR A 134 3.73 -2.85 -15.75
N THR A 135 3.95 -3.52 -16.87
CA THR A 135 3.37 -4.87 -17.10
C THR A 135 3.91 -5.88 -16.09
N THR A 136 5.20 -5.78 -15.75
CA THR A 136 5.83 -6.64 -14.75
C THR A 136 5.24 -6.38 -13.37
N ILE A 137 5.14 -5.11 -12.96
CA ILE A 137 4.56 -4.71 -11.67
C ILE A 137 3.09 -5.16 -11.57
N LEU A 138 2.31 -4.97 -12.64
CA LEU A 138 0.90 -5.35 -12.68
C LEU A 138 0.71 -6.87 -12.59
N LYS A 139 1.51 -7.65 -13.34
CA LYS A 139 1.47 -9.12 -13.25
C LYS A 139 1.83 -9.61 -11.86
N THR A 140 2.88 -9.06 -11.25
CA THR A 140 3.27 -9.39 -9.88
C THR A 140 2.16 -9.06 -8.89
N ASN A 141 1.49 -7.92 -9.05
CA ASN A 141 0.32 -7.54 -8.25
C ASN A 141 -0.78 -8.62 -8.33
N TYR A 142 -1.12 -9.05 -9.56
CA TYR A 142 -2.14 -10.08 -9.80
C TYR A 142 -1.76 -11.48 -9.31
N ILE A 143 -0.49 -11.76 -9.02
CA ILE A 143 -0.05 -13.03 -8.44
C ILE A 143 -0.10 -12.96 -6.91
N ILE A 144 0.45 -11.89 -6.33
CA ILE A 144 0.62 -11.77 -4.87
C ILE A 144 -0.73 -11.57 -4.17
N TRP A 145 -1.61 -10.71 -4.69
CA TRP A 145 -2.84 -10.34 -3.97
C TRP A 145 -3.87 -11.45 -3.88
N PRO A 146 -4.14 -12.25 -4.95
CA PRO A 146 -5.01 -13.41 -4.82
C PRO A 146 -4.48 -14.45 -3.83
N ALA A 147 -3.15 -14.69 -3.81
CA ALA A 147 -2.54 -15.58 -2.82
C ALA A 147 -2.76 -15.06 -1.38
N ALA A 148 -2.56 -13.77 -1.16
CA ALA A 148 -2.84 -13.13 0.13
C ALA A 148 -4.33 -13.22 0.52
N GLN A 149 -5.24 -13.00 -0.42
CA GLN A 149 -6.69 -13.07 -0.18
C GLN A 149 -7.16 -14.49 0.16
N LEU A 150 -6.61 -15.52 -0.50
CA LEU A 150 -6.89 -16.92 -0.18
C LEU A 150 -6.47 -17.27 1.25
N SER A 151 -5.32 -16.76 1.72
CA SER A 151 -4.87 -16.98 3.11
C SER A 151 -5.79 -16.36 4.17
N THR A 152 -6.60 -15.38 3.80
CA THR A 152 -7.56 -14.72 4.71
C THR A 152 -8.94 -15.37 4.67
N LEU A 153 -9.25 -16.14 3.62
CA LEU A 153 -10.53 -16.82 3.42
C LEU A 153 -10.56 -18.27 3.95
N LEU A 154 -9.37 -18.88 4.14
CA LEU A 154 -9.17 -20.18 4.79
C LEU A 154 -9.04 -20.02 6.31
#